data_AF-A0A160VQ89-F1
#
_entry.id   AF-A0A160VQ89-F1
#
_cell.length_a   1.000
_cell.length_b   1.000
_cell.length_c   1.000
_cell.angle_alpha   90.00
_cell.angle_beta   90.00
_cell.angle_gamma   90.00
#
_symmetry.space_group_name_H-M   'P 1'
#
loop_
_entity.id
_entity.type
_entity.pdbx_description
1 polymer ?
#
loop_
_entity_poly.entity_id
_entity_poly.type
_entity_poly.pdbx_seq_one_letter_code
_entity_poly.pdbx_strand_id
1 'polypeptide(L)'
;MSLDVYHSEKGWIKVDISYIHRVKERYEGIISMLQSIHRKAPKRISRLLEKYRTRMRNRIEDYLNKLAVQLTREFPNTVFVLEDLDKLNMFRGNSKEFNRKLSRAVWGKIVQKLSYRVPVEFVNPRGTSGRCPRCGSKLESQDGRLLHCPKCGFIADRQFVGAFNIWMRGVGVPLSGGKANDILPNEPREANEPQVRREG
;
A
#
# COMPACT_ATOMS: atom_id res chain seq x y z
N MET A 1 -9.35 6.81 0.86
CA MET A 1 -8.12 6.02 1.09
C MET A 1 -6.96 6.90 0.68
N SER A 2 -5.93 7.00 1.52
CA SER A 2 -4.70 7.76 1.24
C SER A 2 -3.49 6.84 1.18
N LEU A 3 -2.46 7.31 0.49
CA LEU A 3 -1.08 6.87 0.64
C LEU A 3 -0.36 7.96 1.46
N ASP A 4 0.15 7.57 2.62
CA ASP A 4 0.80 8.47 3.57
C ASP A 4 2.32 8.39 3.39
N VAL A 5 2.96 9.53 3.07
CA VAL A 5 4.40 9.66 2.78
C VAL A 5 5.01 10.65 3.75
N TYR A 6 6.22 10.37 4.23
CA TYR A 6 6.99 11.34 5.03
C TYR A 6 8.26 11.74 4.28
N HIS A 7 8.54 13.04 4.22
CA HIS A 7 9.76 13.62 3.68
C HIS A 7 10.37 14.57 4.71
N SER A 8 11.69 14.58 4.85
CA SER A 8 12.40 15.41 5.85
C SER A 8 12.06 16.90 5.73
N GLU A 9 12.01 17.42 4.50
CA GLU A 9 11.76 18.85 4.25
C GLU A 9 10.27 19.20 4.10
N LYS A 10 9.49 18.33 3.44
CA LYS A 10 8.08 18.61 3.11
C LYS A 10 7.11 18.08 4.18
N GLY A 11 7.62 17.34 5.18
CA GLY A 11 6.83 16.76 6.25
C GLY A 11 5.94 15.62 5.81
N TRP A 12 4.79 15.47 6.48
CA TRP A 12 3.82 14.41 6.23
C TRP A 12 2.85 14.78 5.12
N ILE A 13 2.85 13.98 4.05
CA ILE A 13 2.09 14.19 2.83
C ILE A 13 1.07 13.08 2.68
N LYS A 14 -0.18 13.47 2.41
CA LYS A 14 -1.28 12.54 2.13
C LYS A 14 -1.63 12.57 0.67
N VAL A 15 -1.31 11.49 -0.03
CA VAL A 15 -1.69 11.30 -1.43
C VAL A 15 -3.07 10.66 -1.47
N ASP A 16 -4.08 11.37 -1.98
CA ASP A 16 -5.42 10.80 -2.14
C ASP A 16 -5.45 9.75 -3.26
N ILE A 17 -5.80 8.53 -2.90
CA ILE A 17 -5.97 7.39 -3.83
C ILE A 17 -7.43 6.91 -3.86
N SER A 18 -8.37 7.74 -3.40
CA SER A 18 -9.81 7.47 -3.42
C SER A 18 -10.36 7.24 -4.84
N TYR A 19 -9.69 7.78 -5.87
CA TYR A 19 -10.06 7.56 -7.26
C TYR A 19 -10.10 6.08 -7.63
N ILE A 20 -9.16 5.28 -7.13
CA ILE A 20 -9.10 3.83 -7.43
C ILE A 20 -10.33 3.12 -6.88
N HIS A 21 -10.76 3.47 -5.66
CA HIS A 21 -11.99 2.92 -5.07
C HIS A 21 -13.21 3.27 -5.92
N ARG A 22 -13.37 4.55 -6.28
CA ARG A 22 -14.50 5.00 -7.11
C ARG A 22 -14.56 4.27 -8.45
N VAL A 23 -13.41 4.08 -9.10
CA VAL A 23 -13.33 3.30 -10.34
C VAL A 23 -13.75 1.86 -10.07
N LYS A 24 -13.15 1.20 -9.09
CA LYS A 24 -13.46 -0.20 -8.81
C LYS A 24 -14.92 -0.42 -8.47
N GLU A 25 -15.49 0.35 -7.54
CA GLU A 25 -16.90 0.27 -7.15
C GLU A 25 -17.83 0.38 -8.36
N ARG A 26 -17.58 1.36 -9.25
CA ARG A 26 -18.36 1.53 -10.48
C ARG A 26 -18.29 0.30 -11.39
N TYR A 27 -17.09 -0.23 -11.64
CA TYR A 27 -16.94 -1.35 -12.57
C TYR A 27 -17.40 -2.68 -11.98
N GLU A 28 -17.23 -2.91 -10.67
CA GLU A 28 -17.77 -4.07 -9.97
C GLU A 28 -19.30 -4.08 -10.01
N GLY A 29 -19.95 -2.91 -9.89
CA GLY A 29 -21.41 -2.80 -10.09
C GLY A 29 -21.85 -3.24 -11.49
N ILE A 30 -21.12 -2.81 -12.54
CA ILE A 30 -21.39 -3.23 -13.92
C ILE A 30 -21.14 -4.74 -14.10
N ILE A 31 -20.03 -5.25 -13.56
CA ILE A 31 -19.66 -6.67 -13.65
C ILE A 31 -20.70 -7.55 -12.96
N SER A 32 -21.14 -7.17 -11.76
CA SER A 32 -22.19 -7.86 -11.00
C SER A 32 -23.50 -7.92 -11.78
N MET A 33 -23.93 -6.80 -12.36
CA MET A 33 -25.12 -6.74 -13.23
C MET A 33 -24.98 -7.68 -14.43
N LEU A 34 -23.82 -7.68 -15.09
CA LEU A 34 -23.57 -8.57 -16.24
C LEU A 34 -23.59 -10.05 -15.82
N GLN A 35 -23.03 -10.38 -14.67
CA GLN A 35 -23.04 -11.75 -14.13
C GLN A 35 -24.47 -12.24 -13.84
N SER A 36 -25.36 -11.39 -13.32
CA SER A 36 -26.74 -11.78 -13.00
C SER A 36 -27.56 -12.14 -14.24
N ILE A 37 -27.24 -11.57 -15.40
CA ILE A 37 -27.90 -11.86 -16.68
C ILE A 37 -27.12 -12.84 -17.57
N HIS A 38 -26.02 -13.42 -17.08
CA HIS A 38 -25.10 -14.25 -17.88
C HIS A 38 -25.82 -15.41 -18.57
N ARG A 39 -26.72 -16.09 -17.85
CA ARG A 39 -27.51 -17.23 -18.38
C ARG A 39 -28.36 -16.87 -19.60
N LYS A 40 -28.77 -15.61 -19.76
CA LYS A 40 -29.62 -15.15 -20.88
C LYS A 40 -28.86 -15.08 -22.21
N ALA A 41 -27.56 -14.76 -22.18
CA ALA A 41 -26.75 -14.63 -23.39
C ALA A 41 -25.25 -14.89 -23.13
N PRO A 42 -24.84 -16.14 -22.84
CA PRO A 42 -23.51 -16.44 -22.30
C PRO A 42 -22.34 -15.90 -23.13
N LYS A 43 -22.35 -16.12 -24.45
CA LYS A 43 -21.26 -15.66 -25.35
C LYS A 43 -21.13 -14.14 -25.37
N ARG A 44 -22.25 -13.42 -25.48
CA ARG A 44 -22.27 -11.94 -25.50
C ARG A 44 -21.84 -11.37 -24.16
N ILE A 45 -22.37 -11.90 -23.06
CA ILE A 45 -22.05 -11.42 -21.71
C ILE A 45 -20.60 -11.68 -21.35
N SER A 46 -20.03 -12.85 -21.69
CA SER A 46 -18.60 -13.13 -21.45
C SER A 46 -17.69 -12.11 -22.15
N ARG A 47 -18.00 -11.71 -23.40
CA ARG A 47 -17.26 -10.65 -24.09
C ARG A 47 -17.38 -9.29 -23.40
N LEU A 48 -18.56 -8.96 -22.87
CA LEU A 48 -18.77 -7.72 -22.12
C LEU A 48 -18.04 -7.73 -20.78
N LEU A 49 -18.06 -8.86 -20.05
CA LEU A 49 -17.32 -9.03 -18.80
C LEU A 49 -15.83 -8.78 -19.02
N GLU A 50 -15.24 -9.38 -20.05
CA GLU A 50 -13.82 -9.18 -20.37
C GLU A 50 -13.53 -7.72 -20.73
N LYS A 51 -14.37 -7.11 -21.58
CA LYS A 51 -14.27 -5.68 -21.92
C LYS A 51 -14.26 -4.78 -20.69
N TYR A 52 -15.20 -4.98 -19.75
CA TYR A 52 -15.30 -4.12 -18.56
C TYR A 52 -14.22 -4.41 -17.52
N ARG A 53 -13.80 -5.67 -17.34
CA ARG A 53 -12.64 -6.03 -16.52
C ARG A 53 -11.36 -5.39 -17.04
N THR A 54 -11.12 -5.48 -18.34
CA THR A 54 -9.95 -4.88 -18.98
C THR A 54 -9.99 -3.35 -18.92
N ARG A 55 -11.16 -2.71 -19.12
CA ARG A 55 -11.31 -1.25 -18.93
C ARG A 55 -11.02 -0.80 -17.49
N MET A 56 -11.53 -1.52 -16.50
CA MET A 56 -11.24 -1.25 -15.09
C MET A 56 -9.74 -1.35 -14.82
N ARG A 57 -9.10 -2.44 -15.27
CA ARG A 57 -7.67 -2.67 -15.12
C ARG A 57 -6.85 -1.54 -15.73
N ASN A 58 -7.15 -1.15 -16.97
CA ASN A 58 -6.42 -0.11 -17.69
C ASN A 58 -6.55 1.26 -17.00
N ARG A 59 -7.73 1.61 -16.47
CA ARG A 59 -7.91 2.86 -15.72
C ARG A 59 -7.11 2.91 -14.42
N ILE A 60 -7.09 1.78 -13.69
CA ILE A 60 -6.30 1.68 -12.47
C ILE A 60 -4.80 1.75 -12.81
N GLU A 61 -4.34 1.03 -13.84
CA GLU A 61 -2.94 1.07 -14.28
C GLU A 61 -2.51 2.48 -14.73
N ASP A 62 -3.33 3.17 -15.52
CA ASP A 62 -3.05 4.55 -15.96
C ASP A 62 -2.88 5.50 -14.77
N TYR A 63 -3.81 5.45 -13.83
CA TYR A 63 -3.73 6.25 -12.61
C TYR A 63 -2.46 5.93 -11.79
N LEU A 64 -2.14 4.65 -11.60
CA LEU A 64 -0.94 4.25 -10.85
C LEU A 64 0.36 4.64 -11.54
N ASN A 65 0.44 4.55 -12.87
CA ASN A 65 1.59 5.00 -13.63
C ASN A 65 1.79 6.52 -13.50
N LYS A 66 0.70 7.30 -13.60
CA LYS A 66 0.73 8.75 -13.39
C LYS A 66 1.17 9.11 -11.98
N LEU A 67 0.63 8.42 -10.98
CA LEU A 67 1.01 8.61 -9.59
C LEU A 67 2.50 8.32 -9.37
N ALA A 68 3.01 7.20 -9.89
CA ALA A 68 4.42 6.86 -9.76
C ALA A 68 5.32 7.93 -10.40
N VAL A 69 4.98 8.41 -11.61
CA VAL A 69 5.73 9.50 -12.28
C VAL A 69 5.68 10.79 -11.46
N GLN A 70 4.51 11.15 -10.93
CA GLN A 70 4.37 12.33 -10.08
C GLN A 70 5.25 12.24 -8.83
N LEU A 71 5.24 11.12 -8.12
CA LEU A 71 6.09 10.91 -6.94
C LEU A 71 7.57 11.04 -7.28
N THR A 72 8.03 10.43 -8.38
CA THR A 72 9.45 10.53 -8.78
C THR A 72 9.88 11.93 -9.21
N ARG A 73 8.94 12.77 -9.68
CA ARG A 73 9.21 14.16 -10.04
C ARG A 73 9.19 15.09 -8.83
N GLU A 74 8.28 14.84 -7.89
CA GLU A 74 8.14 15.61 -6.65
C GLU A 74 9.29 15.37 -5.66
N PHE A 75 9.91 14.19 -5.74
CA PHE A 75 11.04 13.78 -4.90
C PHE A 75 12.19 13.28 -5.80
N PRO A 76 12.91 14.19 -6.48
CA PRO A 76 14.05 13.82 -7.31
C PRO A 76 15.23 13.38 -6.43
N ASN A 77 16.02 12.41 -6.92
CA ASN A 77 17.23 11.90 -6.25
C ASN A 77 17.01 11.32 -4.84
N THR A 78 15.78 10.89 -4.52
CA THR A 78 15.47 10.26 -3.23
C THR A 78 15.35 8.74 -3.34
N VAL A 79 15.78 8.02 -2.30
CA VAL A 79 15.46 6.61 -2.09
C VAL A 79 14.09 6.51 -1.42
N PHE A 80 13.19 5.71 -2.00
CA PHE A 80 11.87 5.49 -1.41
C PHE A 80 11.94 4.34 -0.40
N VAL A 81 11.67 4.64 0.87
CA VAL A 81 11.63 3.66 1.95
C VAL A 81 10.17 3.25 2.17
N LEU A 82 9.87 1.97 1.95
CA LEU A 82 8.51 1.44 1.97
C LEU A 82 8.38 0.28 2.97
N GLU A 83 7.21 0.12 3.58
CA GLU A 83 6.94 -1.07 4.40
C GLU A 83 6.79 -2.33 3.55
N ASP A 84 7.46 -3.41 3.97
CA ASP A 84 7.22 -4.75 3.44
C ASP A 84 5.90 -5.33 3.99
N LEU A 85 4.79 -4.87 3.42
CA LEU A 85 3.45 -5.32 3.78
C LEU A 85 3.10 -6.71 3.23
N ASP A 86 3.95 -7.33 2.41
CA ASP A 86 3.64 -8.64 1.84
C ASP A 86 3.76 -9.78 2.86
N LYS A 87 4.62 -9.61 3.87
CA LYS A 87 4.91 -10.62 4.91
C LYS A 87 3.91 -10.69 6.08
N LEU A 88 2.84 -9.88 6.10
CA LEU A 88 1.88 -9.88 7.22
C LEU A 88 0.56 -10.60 6.88
N ASN A 89 0.37 -11.76 7.49
CA ASN A 89 -0.89 -12.52 7.62
C ASN A 89 -1.93 -11.83 8.54
N MET A 90 -1.90 -10.51 8.69
CA MET A 90 -2.54 -9.81 9.82
C MET A 90 -4.05 -9.58 9.70
N PHE A 91 -4.73 -10.06 8.67
CA PHE A 91 -5.99 -9.42 8.28
C PHE A 91 -7.13 -10.38 7.88
N ARG A 92 -7.48 -11.33 8.76
CA ARG A 92 -8.73 -12.12 8.69
C ARG A 92 -9.87 -11.37 9.42
N GLY A 93 -11.04 -11.26 8.79
CA GLY A 93 -12.31 -10.86 9.44
C GLY A 93 -12.98 -9.58 8.93
N ASN A 94 -14.24 -9.72 8.52
CA ASN A 94 -15.35 -8.76 8.31
C ASN A 94 -15.29 -7.72 7.16
N SER A 95 -16.47 -7.18 6.82
CA SER A 95 -16.89 -6.31 5.69
C SER A 95 -15.92 -5.22 5.19
N LYS A 96 -14.90 -4.84 5.98
CA LYS A 96 -13.73 -4.06 5.56
C LYS A 96 -12.74 -4.85 4.70
N GLU A 97 -12.95 -6.16 4.51
CA GLU A 97 -12.09 -7.08 3.77
C GLU A 97 -11.89 -6.66 2.32
N PHE A 98 -12.94 -6.19 1.63
CA PHE A 98 -12.82 -5.73 0.25
C PHE A 98 -11.89 -4.51 0.12
N ASN A 99 -12.09 -3.51 0.97
CA ASN A 99 -11.24 -2.32 0.99
C ASN A 99 -9.80 -2.70 1.34
N ARG A 100 -9.59 -3.62 2.28
CA ARG A 100 -8.25 -4.09 2.67
C ARG A 100 -7.55 -4.87 1.57
N LYS A 101 -8.24 -5.80 0.92
CA LYS A 101 -7.73 -6.53 -0.25
C LYS A 101 -7.39 -5.57 -1.39
N LEU A 102 -8.21 -4.54 -1.59
CA LEU A 102 -7.94 -3.51 -2.58
C LEU A 102 -6.70 -2.69 -2.20
N SER A 103 -6.61 -2.19 -0.96
CA SER A 103 -5.44 -1.46 -0.48
C SER A 103 -4.15 -2.27 -0.68
N ARG A 104 -4.17 -3.58 -0.37
CA ARG A 104 -3.01 -4.47 -0.58
C ARG A 104 -2.65 -4.59 -2.06
N ALA A 105 -3.62 -4.87 -2.92
CA ALA A 105 -3.37 -5.01 -4.36
C ALA A 105 -2.86 -3.69 -4.98
N VAL A 106 -3.40 -2.56 -4.53
CA VAL A 106 -2.96 -1.22 -4.94
C VAL A 106 -1.53 -0.95 -4.46
N TRP A 107 -1.23 -1.26 -3.19
CA TRP A 107 0.10 -1.09 -2.62
C TRP A 107 1.16 -1.89 -3.39
N GLY A 108 0.92 -3.18 -3.62
CA GLY A 108 1.84 -4.03 -4.38
C GLY A 108 2.12 -3.48 -5.78
N LYS A 109 1.12 -2.91 -6.45
CA LYS A 109 1.30 -2.25 -7.74
C LYS A 109 2.08 -0.94 -7.63
N ILE A 110 1.81 -0.09 -6.63
CA ILE A 110 2.57 1.15 -6.41
C ILE A 110 4.04 0.83 -6.19
N VAL A 111 4.33 -0.11 -5.29
CA VAL A 111 5.69 -0.60 -5.02
C VAL A 111 6.35 -1.08 -6.31
N GLN A 112 5.68 -1.94 -7.07
CA GLN A 112 6.20 -2.43 -8.35
C GLN A 112 6.51 -1.28 -9.32
N LYS A 113 5.59 -0.33 -9.52
CA LYS A 113 5.80 0.80 -10.46
C LYS A 113 6.92 1.73 -10.01
N LEU A 114 7.10 1.95 -8.70
CA LEU A 114 8.17 2.75 -8.14
C LEU A 114 9.52 2.05 -8.26
N SER A 115 9.61 0.76 -7.93
CA SER A 115 10.86 -0.02 -8.03
C SER A 115 11.44 -0.07 -9.45
N TYR A 116 10.61 0.07 -10.49
CA TYR A 116 11.09 0.18 -11.87
C TYR A 116 11.65 1.56 -12.25
N ARG A 117 11.43 2.59 -11.43
CA ARG A 117 11.77 3.99 -11.76
C ARG A 117 12.83 4.58 -10.85
N VAL A 118 12.88 4.14 -9.59
CA VAL A 118 13.75 4.69 -8.55
C VAL A 118 14.23 3.58 -7.61
N PRO A 119 15.38 3.77 -6.94
CA PRO A 119 15.78 2.90 -5.84
C PRO A 119 14.70 2.87 -4.75
N VAL A 120 14.32 1.66 -4.35
CA VAL A 120 13.37 1.41 -3.28
C VAL A 120 14.01 0.49 -2.25
N GLU A 121 13.89 0.86 -0.98
CA GLU A 121 14.30 0.03 0.15
C GLU A 121 13.07 -0.41 0.96
N PHE A 122 13.12 -1.63 1.48
CA PHE A 122 12.05 -2.19 2.29
C PHE A 122 12.45 -2.21 3.76
N VAL A 123 11.54 -1.75 4.62
CA VAL A 123 11.68 -1.90 6.07
C VAL A 123 10.65 -2.87 6.60
N ASN A 124 11.02 -3.59 7.65
CA ASN A 124 10.09 -4.46 8.36
C ASN A 124 8.94 -3.62 8.96
N PRO A 125 7.66 -3.89 8.66
CA PRO A 125 6.54 -3.14 9.23
C PRO A 125 6.31 -3.41 10.73
N ARG A 126 6.95 -4.42 11.33
CA ARG A 126 6.70 -4.76 12.74
C ARG A 126 7.11 -3.61 13.68
N GLY A 127 6.13 -3.10 14.41
CA GLY A 127 6.33 -2.10 15.47
C GLY A 127 6.53 -0.67 14.98
N THR A 128 6.37 -0.38 13.68
CA THR A 128 6.46 0.98 13.12
C THR A 128 5.32 1.87 13.61
N SER A 129 4.10 1.35 13.75
CA SER A 129 2.94 2.15 14.21
C SER A 129 2.70 2.12 15.72
N GLY A 130 3.60 1.52 16.52
CA GLY A 130 3.38 1.23 17.95
C GLY A 130 4.41 1.85 18.91
N ARG A 131 5.42 2.54 18.40
CA ARG A 131 6.48 3.16 19.20
C ARG A 131 6.46 4.67 19.07
N CYS A 132 6.67 5.35 20.20
CA CYS A 132 6.72 6.79 20.29
C CYS A 132 7.93 7.33 19.51
N PRO A 133 7.74 8.21 18.52
CA PRO A 133 8.84 8.85 17.80
C PRO A 133 9.77 9.66 18.70
N ARG A 134 9.26 10.16 19.84
CA ARG A 134 9.98 11.06 20.75
C ARG A 134 10.85 10.33 21.77
N CYS A 135 10.37 9.21 22.31
CA CYS A 135 11.04 8.54 23.44
C CYS A 135 11.10 7.01 23.33
N GLY A 136 10.61 6.43 22.23
CA GLY A 136 10.65 4.99 21.94
C GLY A 136 9.69 4.11 22.74
N SER A 137 8.99 4.64 23.75
CA SER A 137 8.04 3.83 24.53
C SER A 137 6.85 3.38 23.68
N LYS A 138 6.18 2.32 24.13
CA LYS A 138 4.96 1.82 23.49
C LYS A 138 3.87 2.89 23.52
N LEU A 139 3.19 3.06 22.40
CA LEU A 139 2.04 3.95 22.26
C LEU A 139 0.75 3.22 22.58
N GLU A 140 -0.19 3.95 23.16
CA GLU A 140 -1.55 3.52 23.45
C GLU A 140 -2.53 4.16 22.47
N SER A 141 -3.58 3.43 22.12
CA SER A 141 -4.60 3.88 21.17
C SER A 141 -5.79 4.42 21.95
N GLN A 142 -6.16 5.69 21.74
CA GLN A 142 -7.35 6.27 22.38
C GLN A 142 -8.63 5.90 21.62
N ASP A 143 -8.66 6.12 20.30
CA ASP A 143 -9.86 5.97 19.46
C ASP A 143 -9.59 5.15 18.18
N GLY A 144 -8.37 4.60 18.04
CA GLY A 144 -7.91 3.88 16.85
C GLY A 144 -7.24 4.78 15.81
N ARG A 145 -7.36 6.10 15.91
CA ARG A 145 -6.77 7.09 15.02
C ARG A 145 -5.64 7.86 15.70
N LEU A 146 -5.83 8.33 16.92
CA LEU A 146 -4.83 9.01 17.73
C LEU A 146 -4.09 8.02 18.62
N LEU A 147 -2.77 8.23 18.69
CA LEU A 147 -1.87 7.50 19.57
C LEU A 147 -1.35 8.45 20.64
N HIS A 148 -1.37 7.97 21.89
CA HIS A 148 -0.87 8.68 23.06
C HIS A 148 0.34 7.93 23.65
N CYS A 149 1.33 8.69 24.10
CA CYS A 149 2.51 8.17 24.77
C CYS A 149 2.43 8.46 26.28
N PRO A 150 2.21 7.44 27.14
CA PRO A 150 2.10 7.64 28.58
C PRO A 150 3.41 8.13 29.23
N LYS A 151 4.56 7.87 28.60
CA LYS A 151 5.87 8.27 29.15
C LYS A 151 6.23 9.76 28.95
N CYS A 152 5.87 10.35 27.81
CA CYS A 152 6.32 11.71 27.44
C CYS A 152 5.21 12.64 26.96
N GLY A 153 3.94 12.19 27.04
CA GLY A 153 2.77 12.98 26.65
C GLY A 153 2.61 13.22 25.15
N PHE A 154 3.43 12.60 24.30
CA PHE A 154 3.32 12.73 22.84
C PHE A 154 1.97 12.21 22.33
N ILE A 155 1.28 13.00 21.51
CA ILE A 155 0.01 12.64 20.87
C ILE A 155 0.11 12.92 19.37
N ALA A 156 -0.20 11.94 18.54
CA ALA A 156 -0.24 12.11 17.08
C ALA A 156 -1.14 11.09 16.37
N ASP A 157 -1.44 11.36 15.10
CA ASP A 157 -2.18 10.44 14.24
C ASP A 157 -1.35 9.16 13.96
N ARG A 158 -2.01 7.99 14.00
CA ARG A 158 -1.39 6.68 13.79
C ARG A 158 -0.69 6.59 12.42
N GLN A 159 -1.27 7.18 11.37
CA GLN A 159 -0.70 7.15 10.03
C GLN A 159 0.57 8.00 9.96
N PHE A 160 0.58 9.16 10.65
CA PHE A 160 1.79 9.96 10.81
C PHE A 160 2.89 9.17 11.53
N VAL A 161 2.57 8.54 12.66
CA VAL A 161 3.55 7.76 13.43
C VAL A 161 4.14 6.62 12.59
N GLY A 162 3.29 5.93 11.81
CA GLY A 162 3.74 4.91 10.86
C GLY A 162 4.71 5.48 9.84
N ALA A 163 4.30 6.50 9.09
CA ALA A 163 5.12 7.13 8.05
C ALA A 163 6.46 7.67 8.60
N PHE A 164 6.44 8.32 9.76
CA PHE A 164 7.64 8.84 10.41
C PHE A 164 8.58 7.74 10.87
N ASN A 165 8.07 6.68 11.51
CA ASN A 165 8.90 5.60 12.00
C ASN A 165 9.51 4.75 10.87
N ILE A 166 8.82 4.64 9.73
CA ILE A 166 9.38 4.06 8.49
C ILE A 166 10.56 4.89 8.02
N TRP A 167 10.37 6.21 7.91
CA TRP A 167 11.44 7.14 7.50
C TRP A 167 12.65 7.04 8.43
N MET A 168 12.44 7.09 9.76
CA MET A 168 13.50 6.96 10.77
C MET A 168 14.32 5.67 10.59
N ARG A 169 13.65 4.54 10.30
CA ARG A 169 14.34 3.27 10.02
C ARG A 169 15.13 3.32 8.73
N GLY A 170 14.59 3.94 7.68
CA GLY A 170 15.26 4.10 6.40
C GLY A 170 16.54 4.94 6.48
N VAL A 171 16.56 5.97 7.33
CA VAL A 171 17.77 6.77 7.58
C VAL A 171 18.72 6.16 8.62
N GLY A 172 18.47 4.92 9.06
CA GLY A 172 19.33 4.20 10.01
C GLY A 172 19.23 4.70 11.46
N VAL A 173 18.19 5.46 11.82
CA VAL A 173 17.98 5.90 13.20
C VAL A 173 17.20 4.84 13.97
N PRO A 174 17.79 4.22 15.01
CA PRO A 174 17.08 3.25 15.83
C PRO A 174 15.90 3.93 16.55
N LEU A 175 14.70 3.39 16.36
CA LEU A 175 13.56 3.71 17.23
C LEU A 175 13.94 3.28 18.64
N SER A 176 14.11 4.24 19.55
CA SER A 176 14.77 4.06 20.85
C SER A 176 14.33 2.74 21.53
N GLY A 177 15.29 1.82 21.74
CA GLY A 177 15.02 0.46 22.25
C GLY A 177 14.87 -0.65 21.19
N GLY A 178 15.46 -0.50 19.99
CA GLY A 178 15.55 -1.54 18.95
C GLY A 178 16.90 -1.49 18.22
N LYS A 179 17.31 -2.61 17.59
CA LYS A 179 18.57 -2.69 16.81
C LYS A 179 18.53 -1.72 15.62
N ALA A 180 19.70 -1.21 15.24
CA ALA A 180 19.85 -0.07 14.33
C ALA A 180 19.56 -0.36 12.84
N ASN A 181 19.39 -1.60 12.41
CA ASN A 181 19.24 -1.95 10.99
C ASN A 181 18.13 -2.99 10.78
N ASP A 182 16.94 -2.51 10.41
CA ASP A 182 15.78 -3.32 9.98
C ASP A 182 15.52 -3.24 8.46
N ILE A 183 16.48 -2.68 7.70
CA ILE A 183 16.45 -2.65 6.23
C ILE A 183 16.54 -4.09 5.75
N LEU A 184 15.51 -4.53 5.02
CA LEU A 184 15.48 -5.86 4.44
C LEU A 184 16.43 -5.89 3.24
N PRO A 185 17.23 -6.96 3.06
CA PRO A 185 18.06 -7.10 1.88
C PRO A 185 17.19 -7.00 0.61
N ASN A 186 17.69 -6.26 -0.38
CA ASN A 186 17.01 -6.02 -1.65
C ASN A 186 17.12 -7.28 -2.53
N GLU A 187 16.54 -8.39 -2.09
CA GLU A 187 16.49 -9.62 -2.90
C GLU A 187 15.54 -9.38 -4.10
N PRO A 188 15.98 -9.68 -5.34
CA PRO A 188 15.13 -9.55 -6.52
C PRO A 188 13.91 -10.45 -6.33
N ARG A 189 12.72 -9.83 -6.39
CA ARG A 189 11.45 -10.54 -6.30
C ARG A 189 11.32 -11.42 -7.53
N GLU A 190 11.53 -12.72 -7.36
CA GLU A 190 11.18 -13.72 -8.37
C GLU A 190 9.73 -13.45 -8.81
N ALA A 191 9.60 -12.99 -10.04
CA ALA A 191 8.31 -12.95 -10.70
C ALA A 191 7.84 -14.41 -10.74
N ASN A 192 6.70 -14.71 -10.11
CA ASN A 192 6.06 -16.00 -10.28
C ASN A 192 5.92 -16.28 -11.79
N GLU A 193 6.80 -17.13 -12.32
CA GLU A 193 6.68 -17.66 -13.67
C GLU A 193 5.36 -18.43 -13.75
N PRO A 194 4.52 -18.19 -14.77
CA PRO A 194 3.34 -19.00 -14.97
C PRO A 194 3.80 -20.43 -15.22
N GLN A 195 3.40 -21.36 -14.34
CA GLN A 195 3.62 -22.80 -14.53
C GLN A 195 2.99 -23.22 -15.87
N VAL A 196 3.85 -23.37 -16.88
CA VAL A 196 3.52 -24.03 -18.13
C VAL A 196 3.19 -25.47 -17.80
N ARG A 197 1.90 -25.81 -17.81
CA ARG A 197 1.45 -27.20 -17.81
C ARG A 197 2.03 -27.86 -19.06
N ARG A 198 3.01 -28.72 -18.88
CA ARG A 198 3.38 -29.71 -19.88
C ARG A 198 2.29 -30.78 -19.86
N GLU A 199 1.51 -30.81 -20.92
CA GLU A 199 0.64 -31.94 -21.23
C GLU A 199 1.52 -33.16 -21.52
N GLY A 200 1.15 -34.28 -20.92
CA GLY A 200 1.63 -35.63 -21.19
C GLY A 200 0.45 -36.57 -21.12
#